data_AF-A0A137NXH0-F1
#
_entry.id   AF-A0A137NXH0-F1
#
_cell.length_a   1.000
_cell.length_b   1.000
_cell.length_c   1.000
_cell.angle_alpha   90.00
_cell.angle_beta   90.00
_cell.angle_gamma   90.00
#
_symmetry.space_group_name_H-M   'P 1'
#
loop_
_entity.id
_entity.type
_entity.pdbx_description
1 polymer ?
#
loop_
_entity_poly.entity_id
_entity_poly.type
_entity_poly.pdbx_seq_one_letter_code
_entity_poly.pdbx_strand_id
1 'polypeptide(L)'
;MEIYMILVSKVDYYTESSINQILNSEETNINKLEGYRSLVKLLQDWPTTSISKVLQNLYDYTKQNLNYIQFELQNSIINKLELLLKSVEYPQKALNLKKIQPIQVERLNTLYSDLLLFQLECYLPYQQVIQQESLQTGILPLDVLIYPIWVRFQYHFMSQQPTNNAEKPEWFIQFILDNIKNQLKLFIQVEKFGKGLFQSYHRNSTKISSKKFSSTAVFVDWISSLIQHQLNYLKPQHLQNPHTLAHTIKELIDFDFTIRDDIIKKYPKLEWEPISVVYLKSDTIKNAWLESEYKVVTVKLQEILSDKEAWEYVYYDSSLPLPSQIDDEFDMPTHSVDRMFTVFEAITERYQHVLDPKIKLLYFEKVHYPLLGDYLGGMRRVYKGFERKFLGFRTPGGPPITRPDPDNLAILQKLIYSSNFLMEQVKYLENDQMFLELWSLKHEQSNNNAEDAENEGLFDHFISELEQFIQDIQTTLDSFTKPSISDTLSQLT
;
A
#
# COMPACT_ATOMS: atom_id res chain seq x y z
N MET A 1 65.85 19.60 -3.10
CA MET A 1 65.53 19.33 -1.67
C MET A 1 64.89 20.56 -1.02
N GLU A 2 65.46 21.75 -1.18
CA GLU A 2 64.91 23.01 -0.65
C GLU A 2 63.48 23.33 -1.13
N ILE A 3 63.21 23.24 -2.44
CA ILE A 3 61.86 23.44 -3.01
C ILE A 3 60.84 22.43 -2.44
N TYR A 4 61.25 21.18 -2.22
CA TYR A 4 60.39 20.15 -1.63
C TYR A 4 60.02 20.50 -0.20
N MET A 5 60.98 20.92 0.62
CA MET A 5 60.73 21.35 1.99
C MET A 5 59.80 22.56 2.06
N ILE A 6 59.99 23.54 1.17
CA ILE A 6 59.10 24.71 1.07
C ILE A 6 57.66 24.27 0.77
N LEU A 7 57.46 23.31 -0.13
CA LEU A 7 56.12 22.82 -0.47
C LEU A 7 55.49 22.03 0.68
N VAL A 8 56.26 21.18 1.38
CA VAL A 8 55.77 20.50 2.60
C VAL A 8 55.32 21.52 3.64
N SER A 9 56.15 22.52 3.96
CA SER A 9 55.78 23.56 4.93
C SER A 9 54.55 24.36 4.50
N LYS A 10 54.33 24.58 3.20
CA LYS A 10 53.10 25.20 2.70
C LYS A 10 51.88 24.30 2.92
N VAL A 11 52.01 23.00 2.66
CA VAL A 11 50.93 22.03 2.90
C VAL A 11 50.55 22.03 4.37
N ASP A 12 51.53 21.97 5.26
CA ASP A 12 51.32 21.98 6.71
C ASP A 12 50.63 23.27 7.16
N TYR A 13 51.13 24.44 6.70
CA TYR A 13 50.53 25.74 7.01
C TYR A 13 49.06 25.84 6.58
N TYR A 14 48.74 25.45 5.35
CA TYR A 14 47.35 25.50 4.85
C TYR A 14 46.44 24.50 5.59
N THR A 15 46.99 23.36 5.98
CA THR A 15 46.25 22.36 6.77
C THR A 15 45.93 22.90 8.14
N GLU A 16 46.94 23.36 8.89
CA GLU A 16 46.78 23.88 10.23
C GLU A 16 45.85 25.11 10.26
N SER A 17 45.99 26.02 9.30
CA SER A 17 45.10 27.18 9.14
C SER A 17 43.65 26.75 8.94
N SER A 18 43.40 25.76 8.08
CA SER A 18 42.04 25.26 7.83
C SER A 18 41.43 24.60 9.06
N ILE A 19 42.19 23.75 9.76
CA ILE A 19 41.74 23.07 10.98
C ILE A 19 41.44 24.07 12.09
N ASN A 20 42.33 25.05 12.30
CA ASN A 20 42.10 26.11 13.30
C ASN A 20 40.84 26.92 12.98
N GLN A 21 40.55 27.18 11.71
CA GLN A 21 39.32 27.86 11.30
C GLN A 21 38.07 27.01 11.57
N ILE A 22 38.12 25.70 11.28
CA ILE A 22 37.03 24.75 11.55
C ILE A 22 36.71 24.68 13.05
N LEU A 23 37.74 24.63 13.90
CA LEU A 23 37.59 24.47 15.35
C LEU A 23 37.09 25.74 16.04
N ASN A 24 37.56 26.92 15.61
CA ASN A 24 37.31 28.18 16.32
C ASN A 24 36.11 28.97 15.80
N SER A 25 35.56 28.62 14.64
CA SER A 25 34.47 29.38 14.02
C SER A 25 33.11 28.74 14.27
N GLU A 26 32.14 29.55 14.71
CA GLU A 26 30.75 29.09 14.87
C GLU A 26 30.13 28.73 13.51
N GLU A 27 30.37 29.56 12.49
CA GLU A 27 29.89 29.37 11.12
C GLU A 27 31.07 29.25 10.14
N THR A 28 31.28 28.07 9.58
CA THR A 28 32.32 27.83 8.56
C THR A 28 31.85 26.81 7.57
N ASN A 29 32.16 27.08 6.29
CA ASN A 29 31.86 26.21 5.18
C ASN A 29 33.08 26.07 4.27
N ILE A 30 33.00 25.11 3.36
CA ILE A 30 34.12 24.72 2.50
C ILE A 30 34.70 25.89 1.69
N ASN A 31 33.86 26.84 1.27
CA ASN A 31 34.27 28.04 0.53
C ASN A 31 35.02 29.08 1.37
N LYS A 32 34.79 29.11 2.69
CA LYS A 32 35.48 30.01 3.62
C LYS A 32 36.87 29.51 4.02
N LEU A 33 37.21 28.24 3.74
CA LEU A 33 38.51 27.65 4.06
C LEU A 33 39.56 28.01 3.01
N GLU A 34 40.30 29.10 3.23
CA GLU A 34 41.37 29.57 2.32
C GLU A 34 42.50 28.54 2.16
N GLY A 35 42.89 27.90 3.25
CA GLY A 35 43.89 26.83 3.23
C GLY A 35 43.44 25.64 2.39
N TYR A 36 42.21 25.17 2.57
CA TYR A 36 41.61 24.11 1.75
C TYR A 36 41.64 24.45 0.26
N ARG A 37 41.17 25.65 -0.13
CA ARG A 37 41.17 26.08 -1.55
C ARG A 37 42.58 26.15 -2.14
N SER A 38 43.55 26.58 -1.34
CA SER A 38 44.96 26.65 -1.72
C SER A 38 45.56 25.25 -1.93
N LEU A 39 45.20 24.26 -1.10
CA LEU A 39 45.60 22.87 -1.28
C LEU A 39 44.93 22.22 -2.50
N VAL A 40 43.64 22.48 -2.74
CA VAL A 40 42.94 22.03 -3.96
C VAL A 40 43.62 22.56 -5.21
N LYS A 41 43.94 23.86 -5.23
CA LYS A 41 44.66 24.48 -6.34
C LYS A 41 46.04 23.83 -6.55
N LEU A 42 46.78 23.58 -5.47
CA LEU A 42 48.08 22.90 -5.52
C LEU A 42 47.99 21.51 -6.16
N LEU A 43 46.92 20.75 -5.85
CA LEU A 43 46.68 19.44 -6.47
C LEU A 43 46.23 19.54 -7.93
N GLN A 44 45.44 20.55 -8.30
CA GLN A 44 44.98 20.77 -9.67
C GLN A 44 46.11 21.20 -10.60
N ASP A 45 47.03 22.03 -10.10
CA ASP A 45 48.20 22.52 -10.82
C ASP A 45 49.32 21.45 -10.92
N TRP A 46 49.10 20.24 -10.38
CA TRP A 46 50.10 19.17 -10.34
C TRP A 46 50.30 18.52 -11.72
N PRO A 47 51.55 18.37 -12.20
CA PRO A 47 51.82 17.79 -13.52
C PRO A 47 51.40 16.31 -13.59
N THR A 48 50.63 15.95 -14.62
CA THR A 48 50.05 14.60 -14.81
C THR A 48 50.96 13.59 -15.51
N THR A 49 52.14 14.00 -15.99
CA THR A 49 53.08 13.16 -16.74
C THR A 49 54.39 12.93 -15.97
N SER A 50 54.71 11.64 -15.71
CA SER A 50 55.96 11.09 -15.15
C SER A 50 56.57 11.88 -13.99
N ILE A 51 55.96 11.69 -12.82
CA ILE A 51 56.33 12.29 -11.55
C ILE A 51 57.49 11.47 -10.92
N SER A 52 58.55 12.12 -10.45
CA SER A 52 59.58 11.46 -9.64
C SER A 52 58.96 10.91 -8.34
N LYS A 53 59.47 9.80 -7.79
CA LYS A 53 58.90 9.20 -6.55
C LYS A 53 58.78 10.20 -5.38
N VAL A 54 59.69 11.17 -5.30
CA VAL A 54 59.65 12.25 -4.30
C VAL A 54 58.45 13.18 -4.49
N LEU A 55 58.15 13.56 -5.73
CA LEU A 55 56.98 14.38 -6.03
C LEU A 55 55.69 13.57 -5.83
N GLN A 56 55.68 12.27 -6.13
CA GLN A 56 54.53 11.41 -5.85
C GLN A 56 54.21 11.36 -4.35
N ASN A 57 55.23 11.23 -3.50
CA ASN A 57 55.04 11.26 -2.04
C ASN A 57 54.43 12.58 -1.56
N LEU A 58 54.83 13.72 -2.14
CA LEU A 58 54.25 15.02 -1.77
C LEU A 58 52.81 15.19 -2.27
N TYR A 59 52.49 14.66 -3.45
CA TYR A 59 51.12 14.60 -3.96
C TYR A 59 50.24 13.78 -3.01
N ASP A 60 50.68 12.57 -2.63
CA ASP A 60 49.96 11.69 -1.71
C ASP A 60 49.82 12.33 -0.33
N TYR A 61 50.86 12.99 0.18
CA TYR A 61 50.83 13.75 1.43
C TYR A 61 49.82 14.91 1.38
N THR A 62 49.81 15.67 0.29
CA THR A 62 48.85 16.77 0.08
C THR A 62 47.42 16.23 0.03
N LYS A 63 47.20 15.11 -0.67
CA LYS A 63 45.90 14.44 -0.75
C LYS A 63 45.43 13.92 0.61
N GLN A 64 46.32 13.36 1.43
CA GLN A 64 46.00 12.91 2.78
C GLN A 64 45.58 14.08 3.69
N ASN A 65 46.32 15.18 3.66
CA ASN A 65 45.97 16.38 4.42
C ASN A 65 44.64 16.99 3.96
N LEU A 66 44.39 17.02 2.65
CA LEU A 66 43.11 17.49 2.13
C LEU A 66 41.95 16.60 2.59
N ASN A 67 42.12 15.28 2.56
CA ASN A 67 41.14 14.33 3.06
C ASN A 67 40.86 14.53 4.56
N TYR A 68 41.91 14.79 5.35
CA TYR A 68 41.77 15.11 6.77
C TYR A 68 40.95 16.39 7.00
N ILE A 69 41.25 17.49 6.29
CA ILE A 69 40.47 18.73 6.38
C ILE A 69 39.00 18.50 5.98
N GLN A 70 38.75 17.76 4.90
CA GLN A 70 37.39 17.44 4.46
C GLN A 70 36.62 16.64 5.52
N PHE A 71 37.27 15.62 6.11
CA PHE A 71 36.69 14.80 7.17
C PHE A 71 36.35 15.64 8.41
N GLU A 72 37.28 16.48 8.87
CA GLU A 72 37.07 17.34 10.04
C GLU A 72 35.97 18.38 9.79
N LEU A 73 35.93 18.99 8.60
CA LEU A 73 34.86 19.91 8.23
C LEU A 73 33.50 19.21 8.21
N GLN A 74 33.41 18.05 7.55
CA GLN A 74 32.18 17.25 7.49
C GLN A 74 31.67 16.94 8.90
N ASN A 75 32.53 16.36 9.75
CA ASN A 75 32.17 15.98 11.11
C ASN A 75 31.79 17.19 11.96
N SER A 76 32.48 18.32 11.83
CA SER A 76 32.15 19.55 12.55
C SER A 76 30.73 20.03 12.21
N ILE A 77 30.37 20.06 10.92
CA ILE A 77 29.03 20.50 10.51
C ILE A 77 27.96 19.47 10.93
N ILE A 78 28.21 18.17 10.75
CA ILE A 78 27.29 17.09 11.19
C ILE A 78 27.06 17.16 12.70
N ASN A 79 28.13 17.24 13.51
CA ASN A 79 28.02 17.32 14.97
C ASN A 79 27.22 18.55 15.42
N LYS A 80 27.45 19.72 14.80
CA LYS A 80 26.68 20.94 15.07
C LYS A 80 25.19 20.75 14.73
N LEU A 81 24.90 20.10 13.59
CA LEU A 81 23.52 19.81 13.17
C LEU A 81 22.85 18.81 14.11
N GLU A 82 23.52 17.74 14.50
CA GLU A 82 23.00 16.76 15.46
C GLU A 82 22.70 17.36 16.82
N LEU A 83 23.59 18.22 17.35
CA LEU A 83 23.36 18.92 18.62
C LEU A 83 22.13 19.83 18.53
N LEU A 84 21.97 20.53 17.41
CA LEU A 84 20.79 21.35 17.16
C LEU A 84 19.51 20.49 17.10
N LEU A 85 19.53 19.38 16.35
CA LEU A 85 18.40 18.44 16.26
C LEU A 85 18.03 17.84 17.62
N LYS A 86 19.02 17.49 18.45
CA LYS A 86 18.81 17.02 19.83
C LYS A 86 18.16 18.11 20.69
N SER A 87 18.58 19.37 20.55
CA SER A 87 18.01 20.49 21.33
C SER A 87 16.53 20.76 21.03
N VAL A 88 16.04 20.33 19.87
CA VAL A 88 14.63 20.44 19.46
C VAL A 88 13.88 19.10 19.56
N GLU A 89 14.46 18.11 20.25
CA GLU A 89 13.88 16.78 20.49
C GLU A 89 13.54 15.99 19.20
N TYR A 90 14.26 16.24 18.11
CA TYR A 90 14.09 15.49 16.87
C TYR A 90 14.63 14.06 17.00
N PRO A 91 13.99 13.02 16.41
CA PRO A 91 12.67 13.02 15.73
C PRO A 91 11.49 12.66 16.65
N GLN A 92 11.58 12.79 17.99
CA GLN A 92 10.49 12.38 18.91
C GLN A 92 9.26 13.27 18.83
N LYS A 93 9.44 14.59 18.77
CA LYS A 93 8.32 15.52 18.57
C LYS A 93 8.40 16.08 17.16
N ALA A 94 7.26 16.15 16.48
CA ALA A 94 7.14 16.92 15.25
C ALA A 94 7.77 18.30 15.49
N LEU A 95 8.77 18.68 14.70
CA LEU A 95 9.42 19.98 14.83
C LEU A 95 8.34 21.06 14.66
N ASN A 96 7.87 21.62 15.77
CA ASN A 96 6.92 22.72 15.71
C ASN A 96 7.73 23.98 15.43
N LEU A 97 7.94 24.26 14.14
CA LEU A 97 8.67 25.42 13.66
C LEU A 97 8.14 26.76 14.22
N LYS A 98 6.89 26.79 14.74
CA LYS A 98 6.32 27.98 15.41
C LYS A 98 6.73 28.10 16.89
N LYS A 99 7.11 26.99 17.55
CA LYS A 99 7.57 26.96 18.95
C LYS A 99 9.09 27.02 19.08
N ILE A 100 9.81 26.75 17.99
CA ILE A 100 11.27 26.83 17.90
C ILE A 100 11.66 28.29 17.65
N GLN A 101 12.74 28.74 18.28
CA GLN A 101 13.17 30.11 18.12
C GLN A 101 13.61 30.37 16.67
N PRO A 102 13.29 31.54 16.06
CA PRO A 102 13.70 31.86 14.70
C PRO A 102 15.19 31.63 14.43
N ILE A 103 16.04 31.91 15.43
CA ILE A 103 17.48 31.69 15.38
C ILE A 103 17.87 30.21 15.18
N GLN A 104 17.12 29.28 15.77
CA GLN A 104 17.38 27.84 15.61
C GLN A 104 16.99 27.36 14.21
N VAL A 105 15.94 27.94 13.63
CA VAL A 105 15.52 27.65 12.24
C VAL A 105 16.55 28.20 11.25
N GLU A 106 17.02 29.43 11.47
CA GLU A 106 18.09 30.02 10.66
C GLU A 106 19.36 29.18 10.72
N ARG A 107 19.79 28.79 11.93
CA ARG A 107 20.96 27.93 12.12
C ARG A 107 20.81 26.56 11.46
N LEU A 108 19.63 25.95 11.51
CA LEU A 108 19.33 24.69 10.80
C LEU A 108 19.55 24.86 9.30
N ASN A 109 19.01 25.94 8.72
CA ASN A 109 19.12 26.22 7.30
C ASN A 109 20.57 26.45 6.87
N THR A 110 21.35 27.17 7.68
CA THR A 110 22.78 27.41 7.44
C THR A 110 23.54 26.09 7.42
N LEU A 111 23.41 25.26 8.47
CA LEU A 111 24.11 23.97 8.55
C LEU A 111 23.71 23.01 7.43
N TYR A 112 22.42 22.96 7.08
CA TYR A 112 21.93 22.16 5.96
C TYR A 112 22.54 22.61 4.62
N SER A 113 22.60 23.93 4.40
CA SER A 113 23.18 24.51 3.19
C SER A 113 24.69 24.31 3.12
N ASP A 114 25.39 24.43 4.25
CA ASP A 114 26.84 24.21 4.34
C ASP A 114 27.20 22.75 4.05
N LEU A 115 26.39 21.77 4.48
CA LEU A 115 26.56 20.36 4.09
C LEU A 115 26.29 20.11 2.62
N LEU A 116 25.24 20.72 2.04
CA LEU A 116 24.98 20.64 0.60
C LEU A 116 26.15 21.22 -0.20
N LEU A 117 26.65 22.37 0.22
CA LEU A 117 27.79 23.03 -0.40
C LEU A 117 29.06 22.19 -0.28
N PHE A 118 29.32 21.62 0.89
CA PHE A 118 30.40 20.67 1.10
C PHE A 118 30.31 19.48 0.12
N GLN A 119 29.15 18.85 0.00
CA GLN A 119 28.93 17.73 -0.92
C GLN A 119 29.12 18.12 -2.40
N LEU A 120 28.81 19.36 -2.76
CA LEU A 120 28.96 19.90 -4.12
C LEU A 120 30.41 20.19 -4.50
N GLU A 121 31.19 20.70 -3.55
CA GLU A 121 32.50 21.33 -3.81
C GLU A 121 33.68 20.54 -3.21
N CYS A 122 33.42 19.45 -2.50
CA CYS A 122 34.46 18.57 -1.99
C CYS A 122 35.31 17.99 -3.14
N TYR A 123 36.64 18.07 -3.01
CA TYR A 123 37.56 17.62 -4.06
C TYR A 123 37.75 16.11 -4.04
N LEU A 124 37.84 15.52 -2.84
CA LEU A 124 37.89 14.07 -2.63
C LEU A 124 36.51 13.52 -2.23
N PRO A 125 36.26 12.21 -2.44
CA PRO A 125 35.05 11.57 -1.95
C PRO A 125 34.83 11.80 -0.45
N TYR A 126 33.60 12.14 -0.06
CA TYR A 126 33.20 12.33 1.33
C TYR A 126 32.70 11.03 1.96
N GLN A 127 32.61 11.00 3.30
CA GLN A 127 32.13 9.82 4.03
C GLN A 127 30.61 9.74 4.03
N GLN A 128 30.06 8.56 3.79
CA GLN A 128 28.61 8.33 3.85
C GLN A 128 28.16 8.15 5.30
N VAL A 129 27.01 8.73 5.65
CA VAL A 129 26.40 8.61 6.99
C VAL A 129 25.68 7.27 7.13
N ILE A 130 24.93 6.88 6.10
CA ILE A 130 24.26 5.57 6.02
C ILE A 130 25.17 4.63 5.23
N GLN A 131 25.69 3.58 5.87
CA GLN A 131 26.60 2.64 5.22
C GLN A 131 25.91 1.72 4.21
N GLN A 132 24.62 1.42 4.42
CA GLN A 132 23.85 0.58 3.52
C GLN A 132 23.48 1.37 2.24
N GLU A 133 24.16 1.08 1.13
CA GLU A 133 24.02 1.82 -0.13
C GLU A 133 22.57 1.88 -0.64
N SER A 134 21.80 0.80 -0.48
CA SER A 134 20.39 0.75 -0.89
C SER A 134 19.48 1.72 -0.13
N LEU A 135 19.94 2.24 1.00
CA LEU A 135 19.23 3.17 1.87
C LEU A 135 19.95 4.52 1.98
N GLN A 136 20.86 4.84 1.06
CA GLN A 136 21.38 6.20 0.94
C GLN A 136 20.41 7.05 0.09
N THR A 137 20.15 8.28 0.51
CA THR A 137 19.41 9.24 -0.36
C THR A 137 20.29 9.78 -1.48
N GLY A 138 21.61 9.65 -1.35
CA GLY A 138 22.58 10.32 -2.21
C GLY A 138 22.71 11.81 -1.93
N ILE A 139 22.09 12.32 -0.87
CA ILE A 139 22.09 13.72 -0.45
C ILE A 139 22.50 13.75 1.02
N LEU A 140 23.78 14.03 1.27
CA LEU A 140 24.42 13.96 2.57
C LEU A 140 23.62 14.65 3.70
N PRO A 141 23.15 15.90 3.56
CA PRO A 141 22.37 16.51 4.64
C PRO A 141 21.01 15.84 4.86
N LEU A 142 20.39 15.23 3.85
CA LEU A 142 19.19 14.43 4.07
C LEU A 142 19.51 13.13 4.79
N ASP A 143 20.62 12.47 4.47
CA ASP A 143 21.08 11.28 5.18
C ASP A 143 21.30 11.58 6.68
N VAL A 144 21.87 12.75 7.01
CA VAL A 144 22.01 13.20 8.41
C VAL A 144 20.65 13.40 9.09
N LEU A 145 19.70 14.05 8.42
CA LEU A 145 18.35 14.25 8.97
C LEU A 145 17.63 12.91 9.17
N ILE A 146 17.77 11.97 8.25
CA ILE A 146 17.07 10.69 8.26
C ILE A 146 17.70 9.69 9.24
N TYR A 147 19.00 9.77 9.47
CA TYR A 147 19.76 8.81 10.26
C TYR A 147 19.15 8.50 11.65
N PRO A 148 18.69 9.47 12.47
CA PRO A 148 18.03 9.17 13.74
C PRO A 148 16.73 8.37 13.61
N ILE A 149 15.98 8.52 12.51
CA ILE A 149 14.78 7.73 12.21
C ILE A 149 15.19 6.31 11.85
N TRP A 150 16.20 6.18 10.97
CA TRP A 150 16.77 4.91 10.55
C TRP A 150 17.22 4.05 11.73
N VAL A 151 18.04 4.60 12.64
CA VAL A 151 18.56 3.87 13.81
C VAL A 151 17.43 3.36 14.70
N ARG A 152 16.37 4.15 14.90
CA ARG A 152 15.19 3.72 15.67
C ARG A 152 14.43 2.61 14.95
N PHE A 153 14.26 2.73 13.64
CA PHE A 153 13.62 1.68 12.85
C PHE A 153 14.39 0.36 12.96
N GLN A 154 15.71 0.40 12.79
CA GLN A 154 16.56 -0.79 12.94
C GLN A 154 16.43 -1.42 14.32
N TYR A 155 16.49 -0.59 15.37
CA TYR A 155 16.35 -1.07 16.74
C TYR A 155 15.01 -1.79 16.97
N HIS A 156 13.89 -1.19 16.55
CA HIS A 156 12.57 -1.76 16.83
C HIS A 156 12.17 -2.90 15.89
N PHE A 157 12.54 -2.85 14.62
CA PHE A 157 11.98 -3.72 13.58
C PHE A 157 13.01 -4.58 12.85
N MET A 158 14.30 -4.41 13.15
CA MET A 158 15.39 -5.21 12.54
C MET A 158 16.32 -5.85 13.58
N SER A 159 15.93 -5.85 14.85
CA SER A 159 16.67 -6.51 15.92
C SER A 159 15.80 -7.54 16.64
N GLN A 160 16.30 -8.12 17.73
CA GLN A 160 15.57 -9.11 18.54
C GLN A 160 14.56 -8.47 19.51
N GLN A 161 14.09 -7.25 19.23
CA GLN A 161 13.05 -6.63 20.04
C GLN A 161 11.70 -7.32 19.83
N PRO A 162 10.84 -7.36 20.86
CA PRO A 162 9.46 -7.86 20.73
C PRO A 162 8.65 -7.14 19.65
N THR A 163 9.02 -5.89 19.33
CA THR A 163 8.40 -5.07 18.29
C THR A 163 8.68 -5.54 16.87
N ASN A 164 9.67 -6.41 16.66
CA ASN A 164 9.92 -7.05 15.38
C ASN A 164 9.07 -8.31 15.24
N ASN A 165 7.77 -8.12 14.99
CA ASN A 165 6.79 -9.19 14.90
C ASN A 165 6.08 -9.18 13.54
N ALA A 166 6.23 -10.29 12.81
CA ALA A 166 5.61 -10.47 11.50
C ALA A 166 4.08 -10.48 11.53
N GLU A 167 3.47 -10.94 12.64
CA GLU A 167 2.01 -10.93 12.83
C GLU A 167 1.45 -9.55 13.15
N LYS A 168 2.32 -8.58 13.43
CA LYS A 168 1.98 -7.21 13.80
C LYS A 168 2.58 -6.18 12.83
N PRO A 169 2.24 -6.27 11.52
CA PRO A 169 2.73 -5.33 10.51
C PRO A 169 2.30 -3.89 10.79
N GLU A 170 1.17 -3.69 11.49
CA GLU A 170 0.67 -2.38 11.88
C GLU A 170 1.71 -1.57 12.68
N TRP A 171 2.61 -2.22 13.43
CA TRP A 171 3.59 -1.51 14.25
C TRP A 171 4.65 -0.77 13.43
N PHE A 172 5.25 -1.43 12.44
CA PHE A 172 6.26 -0.77 11.61
C PHE A 172 5.61 0.15 10.59
N ILE A 173 4.42 -0.21 10.07
CA ILE A 173 3.66 0.65 9.14
C ILE A 173 3.24 1.95 9.85
N GLN A 174 2.68 1.86 11.06
CA GLN A 174 2.31 3.04 11.84
C GLN A 174 3.52 3.89 12.23
N PHE A 175 4.65 3.26 12.61
CA PHE A 175 5.89 4.00 12.85
C PHE A 175 6.29 4.86 11.65
N ILE A 176 6.20 4.31 10.44
CA ILE A 176 6.53 5.04 9.21
C ILE A 176 5.50 6.14 8.93
N LEU A 177 4.21 5.85 9.06
CA LEU A 177 3.13 6.83 8.90
C LEU A 177 3.29 8.01 9.85
N ASP A 178 3.58 7.74 11.13
CA ASP A 178 3.81 8.75 12.15
C ASP A 178 5.03 9.60 11.84
N ASN A 179 6.14 9.00 11.40
CA ASN A 179 7.33 9.75 11.02
C ASN A 179 7.08 10.61 9.78
N ILE A 180 6.34 10.13 8.79
CA ILE A 180 5.93 10.96 7.66
C ILE A 180 5.10 12.15 8.18
N LYS A 181 3.99 11.89 8.90
CA LYS A 181 3.07 12.95 9.38
C LYS A 181 3.77 13.98 10.27
N ASN A 182 4.66 13.54 11.15
CA ASN A 182 5.31 14.38 12.13
C ASN A 182 6.52 15.14 11.58
N GLN A 183 7.29 14.55 10.65
CA GLN A 183 8.55 15.13 10.19
C GLN A 183 8.45 15.85 8.83
N LEU A 184 7.39 15.64 8.04
CA LEU A 184 7.23 16.24 6.70
C LEU A 184 7.47 17.76 6.68
N LYS A 185 6.99 18.49 7.71
CA LYS A 185 7.15 19.94 7.80
C LYS A 185 8.61 20.39 7.87
N LEU A 186 9.48 19.59 8.49
CA LEU A 186 10.92 19.86 8.54
C LEU A 186 11.51 19.80 7.13
N PHE A 187 11.19 18.76 6.37
CA PHE A 187 11.69 18.56 5.01
C PHE A 187 11.21 19.65 4.06
N ILE A 188 9.94 20.06 4.19
CA ILE A 188 9.39 21.22 3.46
C ILE A 188 10.14 22.51 3.82
N GLN A 189 10.52 22.68 5.09
CA GLN A 189 11.25 23.86 5.53
C GLN A 189 12.64 23.90 4.91
N VAL A 190 13.46 22.85 5.06
CA VAL A 190 14.84 22.83 4.52
C VAL A 190 14.88 22.89 3.00
N GLU A 191 13.86 22.37 2.31
CA GLU A 191 13.71 22.47 0.85
C GLU A 191 13.64 23.93 0.37
N LYS A 192 12.97 24.81 1.11
CA LYS A 192 12.84 26.24 0.74
C LYS A 192 14.19 26.94 0.69
N PHE A 193 15.10 26.60 1.59
CA PHE A 193 16.40 27.26 1.71
C PHE A 193 17.46 26.59 0.85
N GLY A 194 17.41 25.26 0.73
CA GLY A 194 18.33 24.49 -0.11
C GLY A 194 18.05 24.55 -1.60
N LYS A 195 16.90 25.09 -2.06
CA LYS A 195 16.40 24.96 -3.44
C LYS A 195 17.43 25.25 -4.53
N GLY A 196 18.21 26.34 -4.39
CA GLY A 196 19.23 26.71 -5.38
C GLY A 196 20.41 25.73 -5.42
N LEU A 197 20.89 25.29 -4.26
CA LEU A 197 22.00 24.33 -4.15
C LEU A 197 21.55 22.91 -4.52
N PHE A 198 20.34 22.52 -4.14
CA PHE A 198 19.73 21.23 -4.46
C PHE A 198 19.54 21.08 -5.98
N GLN A 199 19.10 22.14 -6.66
CA GLN A 199 18.95 22.14 -8.11
C GLN A 199 20.31 22.05 -8.83
N SER A 200 21.36 22.69 -8.29
CA SER A 200 22.73 22.58 -8.80
C SER A 200 23.31 21.17 -8.59
N TYR A 201 23.03 20.53 -7.45
CA TYR A 201 23.46 19.15 -7.19
C TYR A 201 22.78 18.15 -8.12
N HIS A 202 21.48 18.30 -8.35
CA HIS A 202 20.72 17.44 -9.24
C HIS A 202 21.24 17.48 -10.68
N ARG A 203 21.54 18.67 -11.22
CA ARG A 203 22.11 18.82 -12.58
C ARG A 203 23.44 18.09 -12.77
N ASN A 204 24.22 17.93 -11.71
CA ASN A 204 25.57 17.36 -11.76
C ASN A 204 25.64 15.90 -11.24
N SER A 205 24.54 15.35 -10.73
CA SER A 205 24.51 14.01 -10.12
C SER A 205 23.86 12.99 -11.03
N THR A 206 24.53 11.85 -11.25
CA THR A 206 23.99 10.68 -11.96
C THR A 206 23.24 9.71 -11.05
N LYS A 207 23.28 9.93 -9.72
CA LYS A 207 22.71 9.03 -8.71
C LYS A 207 21.26 9.35 -8.33
N ILE A 208 20.76 10.53 -8.66
CA ILE A 208 19.37 10.93 -8.40
C ILE A 208 18.57 10.74 -9.69
N SER A 209 17.46 10.00 -9.61
CA SER A 209 16.48 9.93 -10.70
C SER A 209 16.14 11.33 -11.21
N SER A 210 16.11 11.50 -12.54
CA SER A 210 15.81 12.77 -13.22
C SER A 210 14.43 13.38 -12.87
N LYS A 211 13.59 12.65 -12.11
CA LYS A 211 12.24 13.07 -11.69
C LYS A 211 12.16 13.70 -10.29
N LYS A 212 13.15 13.53 -9.42
CA LYS A 212 13.05 13.88 -7.98
C LYS A 212 13.77 15.19 -7.63
N PHE A 213 13.05 16.31 -7.70
CA PHE A 213 13.56 17.68 -7.44
C PHE A 213 13.31 18.20 -6.01
N SER A 214 12.85 17.37 -5.08
CA SER A 214 12.33 17.80 -3.78
C SER A 214 12.92 16.99 -2.63
N SER A 215 13.48 17.68 -1.62
CA SER A 215 13.90 17.06 -0.36
C SER A 215 12.74 16.35 0.34
N THR A 216 11.53 16.91 0.23
CA THR A 216 10.31 16.31 0.78
C THR A 216 9.96 15.01 0.05
N ALA A 217 10.03 14.99 -1.28
CA ALA A 217 9.77 13.77 -2.06
C ALA A 217 10.81 12.68 -1.76
N VAL A 218 12.10 13.04 -1.66
CA VAL A 218 13.18 12.10 -1.29
C VAL A 218 12.94 11.51 0.10
N PHE A 219 12.50 12.31 1.07
CA PHE A 219 12.17 11.81 2.41
C PHE A 219 11.01 10.82 2.40
N VAL A 220 9.88 11.17 1.77
CA VAL A 220 8.69 10.30 1.73
C VAL A 220 8.99 8.99 1.01
N ASP A 221 9.73 9.05 -0.10
CA ASP A 221 10.16 7.88 -0.86
C ASP A 221 11.12 7.00 -0.04
N TRP A 222 12.14 7.61 0.56
CA TRP A 222 13.11 6.90 1.39
C TRP A 222 12.44 6.21 2.59
N ILE A 223 11.58 6.92 3.32
CA ILE A 223 10.95 6.34 4.50
C ILE A 223 9.93 5.26 4.12
N SER A 224 9.26 5.40 2.98
CA SER A 224 8.42 4.34 2.39
C SER A 224 9.23 3.12 1.98
N SER A 225 10.48 3.30 1.54
CA SER A 225 11.37 2.18 1.17
C SER A 225 11.71 1.27 2.36
N LEU A 226 11.64 1.77 3.61
CA LEU A 226 11.82 0.94 4.80
C LEU A 226 10.74 -0.13 4.94
N ILE A 227 9.49 0.21 4.59
CA ILE A 227 8.39 -0.76 4.54
C ILE A 227 8.72 -1.83 3.50
N GLN A 228 9.14 -1.44 2.30
CA GLN A 228 9.49 -2.39 1.24
C GLN A 228 10.65 -3.31 1.65
N HIS A 229 11.67 -2.77 2.32
CA HIS A 229 12.77 -3.56 2.85
C HIS A 229 12.27 -4.61 3.85
N GLN A 230 11.37 -4.22 4.77
CA GLN A 230 10.80 -5.15 5.75
C GLN A 230 9.90 -6.20 5.09
N LEU A 231 9.07 -5.80 4.13
CA LEU A 231 8.21 -6.72 3.39
C LEU A 231 9.02 -7.78 2.62
N ASN A 232 10.16 -7.40 2.03
CA ASN A 232 11.04 -8.33 1.35
C ASN A 232 11.64 -9.36 2.33
N TYR A 233 11.97 -8.93 3.55
CA TYR A 233 12.44 -9.83 4.60
C TYR A 233 11.33 -10.79 5.07
N LEU A 234 10.10 -10.30 5.24
CA LEU A 234 8.95 -11.08 5.71
C LEU A 234 8.31 -11.95 4.63
N LYS A 235 8.65 -11.74 3.35
CA LYS A 235 8.08 -12.44 2.19
C LYS A 235 7.97 -13.97 2.36
N PRO A 236 8.99 -14.70 2.83
CA PRO A 236 8.88 -16.16 3.01
C PRO A 236 7.83 -16.55 4.04
N GLN A 237 7.70 -15.79 5.13
CA GLN A 237 6.71 -16.05 6.18
C GLN A 237 5.29 -15.74 5.69
N HIS A 238 5.12 -14.66 4.93
CA HIS A 238 3.83 -14.34 4.30
C HIS A 238 3.35 -15.45 3.37
N LEU A 239 4.24 -16.09 2.62
CA LEU A 239 3.89 -17.22 1.76
C LEU A 239 3.54 -18.49 2.54
N GLN A 240 4.02 -18.63 3.78
CA GLN A 240 3.71 -19.76 4.66
C GLN A 240 2.45 -19.53 5.50
N ASN A 241 2.13 -18.28 5.84
CA ASN A 241 0.98 -17.90 6.65
C ASN A 241 0.07 -16.92 5.89
N PRO A 242 -0.98 -17.43 5.22
CA PRO A 242 -1.89 -16.61 4.44
C PRO A 242 -2.65 -15.56 5.26
N HIS A 243 -2.92 -15.83 6.55
CA HIS A 243 -3.59 -14.86 7.43
C HIS A 243 -2.72 -13.62 7.65
N THR A 244 -1.43 -13.83 7.95
CA THR A 244 -0.46 -12.74 8.11
C THR A 244 -0.28 -11.94 6.82
N LEU A 245 -0.29 -12.61 5.66
CA LEU A 245 -0.24 -11.95 4.36
C LEU A 245 -1.46 -11.05 4.13
N ALA A 246 -2.68 -11.57 4.34
CA ALA A 246 -3.91 -10.80 4.17
C ALA A 246 -3.96 -9.58 5.10
N HIS A 247 -3.61 -9.77 6.38
CA HIS A 247 -3.51 -8.69 7.36
C HIS A 247 -2.50 -7.63 6.93
N THR A 248 -1.30 -8.04 6.52
CA THR A 248 -0.26 -7.11 6.03
C THR A 248 -0.73 -6.31 4.81
N ILE A 249 -1.38 -6.95 3.84
CA ILE A 249 -1.89 -6.26 2.65
C ILE A 249 -2.96 -5.23 3.04
N LYS A 250 -3.86 -5.57 3.98
CA LYS A 250 -4.88 -4.62 4.46
C LYS A 250 -4.23 -3.39 5.09
N GLU A 251 -3.27 -3.58 5.98
CA GLU A 251 -2.53 -2.48 6.61
C GLU A 251 -1.78 -1.61 5.58
N LEU A 252 -1.23 -2.22 4.52
CA LEU A 252 -0.59 -1.48 3.42
C LEU A 252 -1.59 -0.67 2.60
N ILE A 253 -2.77 -1.23 2.31
CA ILE A 253 -3.85 -0.52 1.60
C ILE A 253 -4.31 0.69 2.41
N ASP A 254 -4.50 0.52 3.73
CA ASP A 254 -4.93 1.60 4.62
C ASP A 254 -3.86 2.68 4.77
N PHE A 255 -2.59 2.27 4.87
CA PHE A 255 -1.45 3.18 4.82
C PHE A 255 -1.46 4.00 3.52
N ASP A 256 -1.58 3.33 2.37
CA ASP A 256 -1.57 3.96 1.06
C ASP A 256 -2.73 4.95 0.90
N PHE A 257 -3.94 4.54 1.29
CA PHE A 257 -5.12 5.40 1.29
C PHE A 257 -4.89 6.66 2.16
N THR A 258 -4.33 6.46 3.36
CA THR A 258 -4.02 7.57 4.27
C THR A 258 -2.97 8.51 3.68
N ILE A 259 -1.89 8.00 3.07
CA ILE A 259 -0.88 8.85 2.43
C ILE A 259 -1.49 9.64 1.28
N ARG A 260 -2.28 9.01 0.41
CA ARG A 260 -2.96 9.67 -0.70
C ARG A 260 -3.82 10.82 -0.20
N ASP A 261 -4.67 10.55 0.79
CA ASP A 261 -5.71 11.49 1.24
C ASP A 261 -5.18 12.59 2.16
N ASP A 262 -4.30 12.24 3.12
CA ASP A 262 -3.79 13.20 4.09
C ASP A 262 -2.60 14.02 3.59
N ILE A 263 -1.82 13.48 2.65
CA ILE A 263 -0.52 14.03 2.27
C ILE A 263 -0.49 14.42 0.79
N ILE A 264 -0.74 13.47 -0.13
CA ILE A 264 -0.60 13.74 -1.56
C ILE A 264 -1.63 14.78 -2.03
N LYS A 265 -2.89 14.71 -1.58
CA LYS A 265 -3.89 15.76 -1.85
C LYS A 265 -3.45 17.15 -1.37
N LYS A 266 -2.73 17.25 -0.25
CA LYS A 266 -2.21 18.53 0.30
C LYS A 266 -0.94 18.99 -0.40
N TYR A 267 -0.15 18.06 -0.91
CA TYR A 267 1.13 18.31 -1.56
C TYR A 267 1.23 17.56 -2.91
N PRO A 268 0.48 17.97 -3.95
CA PRO A 268 0.36 17.20 -5.20
C PRO A 268 1.66 17.06 -6.01
N LYS A 269 2.70 17.81 -5.65
CA LYS A 269 4.03 17.73 -6.28
C LYS A 269 4.89 16.59 -5.71
N LEU A 270 4.44 15.93 -4.65
CA LEU A 270 5.11 14.75 -4.11
C LEU A 270 4.75 13.55 -4.99
N GLU A 271 5.72 13.10 -5.77
CA GLU A 271 5.63 11.80 -6.42
C GLU A 271 5.77 10.71 -5.35
N TRP A 272 4.79 9.83 -5.28
CA TRP A 272 4.76 8.71 -4.34
C TRP A 272 4.14 7.49 -5.05
N GLU A 273 4.76 6.34 -4.86
CA GLU A 273 4.26 5.07 -5.38
C GLU A 273 3.60 4.28 -4.24
N PRO A 274 2.32 3.87 -4.38
CA PRO A 274 1.62 3.10 -3.36
C PRO A 274 2.34 1.77 -3.05
N ILE A 275 2.61 1.51 -1.77
CA ILE A 275 3.44 0.38 -1.36
C ILE A 275 2.68 -0.94 -1.49
N SER A 276 1.37 -0.95 -1.23
CA SER A 276 0.51 -2.11 -1.49
C SER A 276 0.60 -2.54 -2.95
N VAL A 277 0.58 -1.57 -3.87
CA VAL A 277 0.68 -1.80 -5.32
C VAL A 277 2.06 -2.36 -5.66
N VAL A 278 3.15 -1.75 -5.16
CA VAL A 278 4.52 -2.25 -5.38
C VAL A 278 4.67 -3.69 -4.88
N TYR A 279 4.15 -4.01 -3.70
CA TYR A 279 4.24 -5.34 -3.13
C TYR A 279 3.42 -6.38 -3.93
N LEU A 280 2.23 -5.98 -4.40
CA LEU A 280 1.35 -6.80 -5.23
C LEU A 280 1.80 -6.93 -6.69
N LYS A 281 2.86 -6.23 -7.14
CA LYS A 281 3.50 -6.51 -8.43
C LYS A 281 4.11 -7.91 -8.50
N SER A 282 4.47 -8.51 -7.36
CA SER A 282 4.92 -9.89 -7.31
C SER A 282 3.74 -10.84 -7.52
N ASP A 283 3.65 -11.49 -8.68
CA ASP A 283 2.57 -12.44 -8.98
C ASP A 283 2.41 -13.54 -7.92
N THR A 284 3.52 -14.01 -7.34
CA THR A 284 3.49 -14.98 -6.23
C THR A 284 2.72 -14.47 -5.01
N ILE A 285 2.95 -13.21 -4.60
CA ILE A 285 2.27 -12.59 -3.44
C ILE A 285 0.81 -12.33 -3.78
N LYS A 286 0.57 -11.75 -4.96
CA LYS A 286 -0.77 -11.42 -5.45
C LYS A 286 -1.66 -12.65 -5.54
N ASN A 287 -1.18 -13.74 -6.14
CA ASN A 287 -1.94 -14.98 -6.25
C ASN A 287 -2.16 -15.64 -4.89
N ALA A 288 -1.14 -15.69 -4.03
CA ALA A 288 -1.28 -16.25 -2.68
C ALA A 288 -2.34 -15.49 -1.86
N TRP A 289 -2.36 -14.16 -1.97
CA TRP A 289 -3.37 -13.33 -1.33
C TRP A 289 -4.77 -13.61 -1.88
N LEU A 290 -4.97 -13.54 -3.19
CA LEU A 290 -6.28 -13.78 -3.82
C LEU A 290 -6.83 -15.17 -3.52
N GLU A 291 -5.98 -16.20 -3.59
CA GLU A 291 -6.38 -17.57 -3.23
C GLU A 291 -6.78 -17.69 -1.76
N SER A 292 -6.06 -17.01 -0.87
CA SER A 292 -6.36 -17.05 0.57
C SER A 292 -7.68 -16.35 0.89
N GLU A 293 -7.93 -15.19 0.26
CA GLU A 293 -9.16 -14.43 0.43
C GLU A 293 -10.35 -15.23 -0.12
N TYR A 294 -10.24 -15.79 -1.33
CA TYR A 294 -11.28 -16.63 -1.90
C TYR A 294 -11.59 -17.83 -0.98
N LYS A 295 -10.58 -18.53 -0.46
CA LYS A 295 -10.79 -19.65 0.49
C LYS A 295 -11.54 -19.20 1.74
N VAL A 296 -11.19 -18.05 2.33
CA VAL A 296 -11.89 -17.52 3.52
C VAL A 296 -13.34 -17.22 3.20
N VAL A 297 -13.61 -16.63 2.03
CA VAL A 297 -14.97 -16.33 1.56
C VAL A 297 -15.77 -17.61 1.34
N THR A 298 -15.19 -18.62 0.67
CA THR A 298 -15.84 -19.91 0.44
C THR A 298 -16.19 -20.62 1.75
N VAL A 299 -15.30 -20.62 2.74
CA VAL A 299 -15.57 -21.23 4.06
C VAL A 299 -16.73 -20.52 4.75
N LYS A 300 -16.72 -19.19 4.82
CA LYS A 300 -17.82 -18.41 5.41
C LYS A 300 -19.15 -18.66 4.71
N LEU A 301 -19.13 -18.72 3.38
CA LEU A 301 -20.33 -19.03 2.59
C LEU A 301 -20.86 -20.43 2.89
N GLN A 302 -19.98 -21.43 3.03
CA GLN A 302 -20.37 -22.78 3.39
C GLN A 302 -20.99 -22.85 4.79
N GLU A 303 -20.45 -22.09 5.75
CA GLU A 303 -21.04 -21.95 7.09
C GLU A 303 -22.44 -21.35 7.02
N ILE A 304 -22.63 -20.28 6.23
CA ILE A 304 -23.94 -19.64 6.01
C ILE A 304 -24.95 -20.62 5.40
N LEU A 305 -24.56 -21.34 4.35
CA LEU A 305 -25.46 -22.27 3.64
C LEU A 305 -25.77 -23.54 4.44
N SER A 306 -24.91 -23.90 5.40
CA SER A 306 -25.08 -25.10 6.25
C SER A 306 -25.80 -24.80 7.56
N ASP A 307 -26.12 -23.54 7.84
CA ASP A 307 -26.91 -23.16 9.01
C ASP A 307 -28.31 -23.79 8.93
N LYS A 308 -28.84 -24.23 10.07
CA LYS A 308 -30.18 -24.81 10.17
C LYS A 308 -31.26 -23.81 9.83
N GLU A 309 -31.02 -22.54 10.12
CA GLU A 309 -31.95 -21.44 9.89
C GLU A 309 -31.66 -20.69 8.59
N ALA A 310 -30.69 -21.18 7.79
CA ALA A 310 -30.25 -20.53 6.55
C ALA A 310 -31.41 -20.10 5.65
N TRP A 311 -32.38 -20.99 5.45
CA TRP A 311 -33.50 -20.79 4.53
C TRP A 311 -34.77 -20.30 5.23
N GLU A 312 -34.68 -19.88 6.49
CA GLU A 312 -35.77 -19.22 7.20
C GLU A 312 -35.74 -17.71 6.98
N TYR A 313 -36.91 -17.07 7.03
CA TYR A 313 -37.04 -15.63 6.87
C TYR A 313 -36.47 -14.87 8.08
N VAL A 314 -35.79 -13.76 7.84
CA VAL A 314 -35.14 -12.97 8.91
C VAL A 314 -36.14 -12.34 9.88
N TYR A 315 -37.27 -11.85 9.38
CA TYR A 315 -38.22 -11.03 10.13
C TYR A 315 -39.58 -11.71 10.34
N TYR A 316 -39.64 -13.04 10.24
CA TYR A 316 -40.90 -13.78 10.41
C TYR A 316 -41.21 -14.04 11.88
N ASP A 317 -42.17 -13.28 12.43
CA ASP A 317 -42.83 -13.64 13.68
C ASP A 317 -43.90 -14.71 13.41
N SER A 318 -43.87 -15.81 14.16
CA SER A 318 -44.84 -16.92 14.07
C SER A 318 -46.28 -16.49 14.38
N SER A 319 -46.46 -15.28 14.93
CA SER A 319 -47.77 -14.66 15.18
C SER A 319 -48.37 -13.94 13.96
N LEU A 320 -47.58 -13.75 12.89
CA LEU A 320 -48.02 -13.09 11.66
C LEU A 320 -48.55 -14.11 10.65
N PRO A 321 -49.58 -13.77 9.85
CA PRO A 321 -50.12 -14.66 8.84
C PRO A 321 -49.05 -15.09 7.84
N LEU A 322 -49.18 -16.31 7.32
CA LEU A 322 -48.28 -16.88 6.31
C LEU A 322 -48.04 -15.88 5.17
N PRO A 323 -46.83 -15.79 4.59
CA PRO A 323 -46.49 -14.86 3.51
C PRO A 323 -47.48 -14.87 2.33
N SER A 324 -48.22 -15.96 2.13
CA SER A 324 -49.35 -16.06 1.19
C SER A 324 -50.52 -15.09 1.45
N GLN A 325 -50.49 -14.30 2.53
CA GLN A 325 -51.53 -13.34 2.93
C GLN A 325 -50.99 -11.92 3.14
N ILE A 326 -49.69 -11.70 2.92
CA ILE A 326 -49.06 -10.38 2.91
C ILE A 326 -48.99 -9.96 1.44
N ASP A 327 -49.38 -8.73 1.11
CA ASP A 327 -49.36 -8.21 -0.26
C ASP A 327 -48.02 -8.52 -0.96
N ASP A 328 -48.07 -8.70 -2.29
CA ASP A 328 -46.96 -9.02 -3.22
C ASP A 328 -45.75 -8.04 -3.17
N GLU A 329 -45.72 -7.09 -2.24
CA GLU A 329 -44.75 -6.01 -2.11
C GLU A 329 -43.56 -6.29 -1.18
N PHE A 330 -43.55 -7.40 -0.43
CA PHE A 330 -42.44 -7.70 0.51
C PHE A 330 -41.68 -8.98 0.11
N ASP A 331 -40.60 -8.80 -0.66
CA ASP A 331 -39.56 -9.81 -0.87
C ASP A 331 -38.77 -9.99 0.46
N MET A 332 -39.27 -10.85 1.34
CA MET A 332 -38.66 -11.09 2.64
C MET A 332 -37.35 -11.91 2.48
N PRO A 333 -36.18 -11.36 2.87
CA PRO A 333 -34.94 -12.10 2.75
C PRO A 333 -34.88 -13.27 3.73
N THR A 334 -34.18 -14.32 3.33
CA THR A 334 -33.77 -15.41 4.22
C THR A 334 -32.52 -15.03 5.01
N HIS A 335 -32.28 -15.71 6.14
CA HIS A 335 -31.04 -15.51 6.89
C HIS A 335 -29.78 -15.78 6.06
N SER A 336 -29.84 -16.69 5.09
CA SER A 336 -28.69 -16.99 4.24
C SER A 336 -28.34 -15.83 3.30
N VAL A 337 -29.32 -15.18 2.67
CA VAL A 337 -29.03 -14.09 1.74
C VAL A 337 -28.57 -12.84 2.48
N ASP A 338 -29.19 -12.54 3.62
CA ASP A 338 -28.80 -11.41 4.49
C ASP A 338 -27.35 -11.54 4.99
N ARG A 339 -26.99 -12.71 5.56
CA ARG A 339 -25.61 -12.97 6.01
C ARG A 339 -24.61 -13.03 4.86
N MET A 340 -25.03 -13.53 3.69
CA MET A 340 -24.18 -13.53 2.49
C MET A 340 -23.87 -12.10 2.06
N PHE A 341 -24.85 -11.20 2.10
CA PHE A 341 -24.61 -9.77 1.83
C PHE A 341 -23.71 -9.11 2.86
N THR A 342 -23.81 -9.46 4.14
CA THR A 342 -22.83 -8.99 5.14
C THR A 342 -21.40 -9.41 4.75
N VAL A 343 -21.22 -10.63 4.21
CA VAL A 343 -19.92 -11.08 3.70
C VAL A 343 -19.52 -10.29 2.45
N PHE A 344 -20.44 -10.02 1.54
CA PHE A 344 -20.23 -9.20 0.34
C PHE A 344 -19.73 -7.79 0.70
N GLU A 345 -20.39 -7.11 1.63
CA GLU A 345 -19.98 -5.79 2.13
C GLU A 345 -18.60 -5.84 2.79
N ALA A 346 -18.35 -6.84 3.65
CA ALA A 346 -17.05 -7.00 4.30
C ALA A 346 -15.91 -7.27 3.31
N ILE A 347 -16.18 -7.93 2.17
CA ILE A 347 -15.21 -8.11 1.08
C ILE A 347 -15.01 -6.78 0.36
N THR A 348 -16.08 -6.08 0.02
CA THR A 348 -16.07 -4.73 -0.60
C THR A 348 -15.15 -3.78 0.17
N GLU A 349 -15.28 -3.76 1.50
CA GLU A 349 -14.46 -2.92 2.38
C GLU A 349 -12.95 -3.22 2.30
N ARG A 350 -12.56 -4.46 2.01
CA ARG A 350 -11.15 -4.88 1.97
C ARG A 350 -10.39 -4.31 0.79
N TYR A 351 -11.04 -4.19 -0.36
CA TYR A 351 -10.35 -3.85 -1.61
C TYR A 351 -10.78 -2.49 -2.21
N GLN A 352 -11.85 -1.86 -1.71
CA GLN A 352 -12.33 -0.57 -2.23
C GLN A 352 -11.24 0.53 -2.24
N HIS A 353 -10.31 0.48 -1.29
CA HIS A 353 -9.23 1.46 -1.11
C HIS A 353 -7.95 1.11 -1.88
N VAL A 354 -7.91 -0.02 -2.60
CA VAL A 354 -6.77 -0.37 -3.47
C VAL A 354 -6.61 0.72 -4.53
N LEU A 355 -5.41 1.29 -4.60
CA LEU A 355 -5.13 2.44 -5.47
C LEU A 355 -4.84 2.06 -6.93
N ASP A 356 -4.47 0.80 -7.20
CA ASP A 356 -4.32 0.29 -8.56
C ASP A 356 -5.67 -0.28 -9.06
N PRO A 357 -6.30 0.34 -10.07
CA PRO A 357 -7.59 -0.12 -10.55
C PRO A 357 -7.56 -1.52 -11.19
N LYS A 358 -6.42 -1.94 -11.76
CA LYS A 358 -6.28 -3.28 -12.35
C LYS A 358 -6.24 -4.36 -11.28
N ILE A 359 -5.55 -4.09 -10.16
CA ILE A 359 -5.55 -4.99 -9.00
C ILE A 359 -6.95 -5.04 -8.38
N LYS A 360 -7.64 -3.89 -8.31
CA LYS A 360 -9.03 -3.80 -7.84
C LYS A 360 -9.97 -4.68 -8.66
N LEU A 361 -9.92 -4.58 -9.99
CA LEU A 361 -10.69 -5.41 -10.91
C LEU A 361 -10.36 -6.89 -10.77
N LEU A 362 -9.07 -7.22 -10.68
CA LEU A 362 -8.64 -8.61 -10.50
C LEU A 362 -9.17 -9.21 -9.18
N TYR A 363 -9.15 -8.45 -8.08
CA TYR A 363 -9.72 -8.90 -6.82
C TYR A 363 -11.23 -9.14 -6.94
N PHE A 364 -11.94 -8.22 -7.60
CA PHE A 364 -13.35 -8.38 -7.88
C PHE A 364 -13.63 -9.67 -8.66
N GLU A 365 -12.94 -9.92 -9.77
CA GLU A 365 -13.15 -11.10 -10.61
C GLU A 365 -12.78 -12.43 -9.93
N LYS A 366 -11.75 -12.44 -9.08
CA LYS A 366 -11.20 -13.67 -8.47
C LYS A 366 -11.77 -14.01 -7.11
N VAL A 367 -12.32 -13.03 -6.39
CA VAL A 367 -12.79 -13.21 -5.01
C VAL A 367 -14.24 -12.77 -4.87
N HIS A 368 -14.55 -11.54 -5.32
CA HIS A 368 -15.85 -10.93 -5.02
C HIS A 368 -16.99 -11.47 -5.90
N TYR A 369 -16.80 -11.51 -7.22
CA TYR A 369 -17.79 -12.02 -8.17
C TYR A 369 -18.07 -13.53 -7.98
N PRO A 370 -17.07 -14.40 -7.75
CA PRO A 370 -17.31 -15.82 -7.48
C PRO A 370 -18.20 -16.09 -6.27
N LEU A 371 -18.23 -15.22 -5.24
CA LEU A 371 -19.16 -15.35 -4.10
C LEU A 371 -20.61 -15.44 -4.56
N LEU A 372 -21.02 -14.59 -5.51
CA LEU A 372 -22.38 -14.56 -6.06
C LEU A 372 -22.72 -15.87 -6.76
N GLY A 373 -21.81 -16.35 -7.62
CA GLY A 373 -21.96 -17.63 -8.32
C GLY A 373 -21.99 -18.83 -7.37
N ASP A 374 -21.13 -18.84 -6.35
CA ASP A 374 -21.08 -19.91 -5.34
C ASP A 374 -22.35 -19.95 -4.49
N TYR A 375 -22.92 -18.78 -4.15
CA TYR A 375 -24.21 -18.67 -3.45
C TYR A 375 -25.37 -19.17 -4.31
N LEU A 376 -25.45 -18.76 -5.57
CA LEU A 376 -26.42 -19.29 -6.54
C LEU A 376 -26.27 -20.81 -6.71
N GLY A 377 -25.03 -21.31 -6.75
CA GLY A 377 -24.74 -22.74 -6.71
C GLY A 377 -25.32 -23.43 -5.46
N GLY A 378 -25.26 -22.76 -4.30
CA GLY A 378 -25.93 -23.16 -3.06
C GLY A 378 -27.44 -23.28 -3.21
N MET A 379 -28.09 -22.24 -3.70
CA MET A 379 -29.54 -22.23 -3.96
C MET A 379 -29.95 -23.33 -4.93
N ARG A 380 -29.20 -23.52 -6.03
CA ARG A 380 -29.41 -24.60 -7.01
C ARG A 380 -29.29 -25.99 -6.37
N ARG A 381 -28.41 -26.20 -5.39
CA ARG A 381 -28.30 -27.48 -4.66
C ARG A 381 -29.53 -27.76 -3.81
N VAL A 382 -30.09 -26.75 -3.16
CA VAL A 382 -31.34 -26.87 -2.39
C VAL A 382 -32.49 -27.21 -3.33
N TYR A 383 -32.62 -26.46 -4.43
CA TYR A 383 -33.64 -26.72 -5.45
C TYR A 383 -33.55 -28.14 -6.01
N LYS A 384 -32.36 -28.60 -6.46
CA LYS A 384 -32.16 -29.99 -6.91
C LYS A 384 -32.42 -31.02 -5.82
N GLY A 385 -32.24 -30.67 -4.54
CA GLY A 385 -32.63 -31.50 -3.40
C GLY A 385 -34.15 -31.71 -3.36
N PHE A 386 -34.90 -30.62 -3.50
CA PHE A 386 -36.36 -30.66 -3.63
C PHE A 386 -36.80 -31.49 -4.85
N GLU A 387 -36.24 -31.22 -6.03
CA GLU A 387 -36.57 -31.97 -7.25
C GLU A 387 -36.31 -33.46 -7.08
N ARG A 388 -35.19 -33.88 -6.50
CA ARG A 388 -34.93 -35.31 -6.27
C ARG A 388 -35.95 -35.96 -5.32
N LYS A 389 -36.42 -35.22 -4.32
CA LYS A 389 -37.37 -35.72 -3.32
C LYS A 389 -38.80 -35.82 -3.86
N PHE A 390 -39.23 -34.87 -4.70
CA PHE A 390 -40.62 -34.75 -5.13
C PHE A 390 -40.87 -34.95 -6.64
N LEU A 391 -39.82 -34.84 -7.47
CA LEU A 391 -39.84 -35.03 -8.93
C LEU A 391 -38.95 -36.20 -9.41
N GLY A 392 -38.05 -36.72 -8.57
CA GLY A 392 -37.04 -37.72 -8.92
C GLY A 392 -37.61 -39.12 -9.21
N PHE A 393 -37.32 -39.63 -10.42
CA PHE A 393 -37.51 -41.00 -10.95
C PHE A 393 -38.73 -41.80 -10.45
N ARG A 394 -39.77 -41.82 -11.31
CA ARG A 394 -40.75 -42.91 -11.42
C ARG A 394 -40.03 -44.24 -11.69
N THR A 395 -39.49 -44.90 -10.68
CA THR A 395 -39.09 -46.30 -10.80
C THR A 395 -40.37 -47.13 -10.97
N PRO A 396 -40.49 -48.01 -11.98
CA PRO A 396 -41.62 -48.92 -12.08
C PRO A 396 -41.69 -49.78 -10.81
N GLY A 397 -42.70 -49.54 -9.97
CA GLY A 397 -42.87 -50.21 -8.67
C GLY A 397 -42.41 -49.42 -7.43
N GLY A 398 -41.95 -48.17 -7.57
CA GLY A 398 -41.67 -47.28 -6.43
C GLY A 398 -42.94 -46.79 -5.73
N PRO A 399 -42.88 -46.37 -4.45
CA PRO A 399 -44.02 -45.80 -3.75
C PRO A 399 -44.56 -44.56 -4.49
N PRO A 400 -45.87 -44.27 -4.40
CA PRO A 400 -46.48 -43.14 -5.09
C PRO A 400 -45.83 -41.82 -4.66
N ILE A 401 -45.72 -40.89 -5.61
CA ILE A 401 -45.24 -39.52 -5.36
C ILE A 401 -46.10 -38.93 -4.25
N THR A 402 -45.53 -38.72 -3.07
CA THR A 402 -46.15 -37.89 -2.03
C THR A 402 -46.21 -36.47 -2.55
N ARG A 403 -47.42 -35.89 -2.68
CA ARG A 403 -47.57 -34.46 -2.95
C ARG A 403 -46.78 -33.70 -1.86
N PRO A 404 -45.95 -32.71 -2.22
CA PRO A 404 -45.21 -31.93 -1.23
C PRO A 404 -46.20 -31.20 -0.30
N ASP A 405 -46.00 -31.33 1.01
CA ASP A 405 -46.75 -30.54 2.00
C ASP A 405 -46.51 -29.03 1.78
N PRO A 406 -47.40 -28.14 2.24
CA PRO A 406 -47.25 -26.68 2.10
C PRO A 406 -45.89 -26.15 2.56
N ASP A 407 -45.34 -26.68 3.65
CA ASP A 407 -44.02 -26.31 4.17
C ASP A 407 -42.88 -26.67 3.21
N ASN A 408 -43.03 -27.76 2.44
CA ASN A 408 -42.06 -28.13 1.42
C ASN A 408 -42.18 -27.23 0.18
N LEU A 409 -43.36 -26.68 -0.13
CA LEU A 409 -43.52 -25.70 -1.22
C LEU A 409 -43.01 -24.31 -0.81
N ALA A 410 -43.11 -23.97 0.49
CA ALA A 410 -42.59 -22.72 1.03
C ALA A 410 -41.07 -22.56 0.80
N ILE A 411 -40.31 -23.66 0.73
CA ILE A 411 -38.86 -23.58 0.41
C ILE A 411 -38.60 -23.01 -0.99
N LEU A 412 -39.48 -23.31 -1.96
CA LEU A 412 -39.35 -22.78 -3.33
C LEU A 412 -39.65 -21.28 -3.35
N GLN A 413 -40.67 -20.85 -2.60
CA GLN A 413 -40.99 -19.43 -2.40
C GLN A 413 -39.82 -18.69 -1.74
N LYS A 414 -39.26 -19.24 -0.66
CA LYS A 414 -38.07 -18.70 0.03
C LYS A 414 -36.86 -18.52 -0.91
N LEU A 415 -36.63 -19.47 -1.82
CA LEU A 415 -35.59 -19.38 -2.84
C LEU A 415 -35.85 -18.27 -3.87
N ILE A 416 -37.11 -18.12 -4.31
CA ILE A 416 -37.53 -17.01 -5.19
C ILE A 416 -37.29 -15.67 -4.50
N TYR A 417 -37.81 -15.48 -3.28
CA TYR A 417 -37.65 -14.24 -2.52
C TYR A 417 -36.17 -13.89 -2.28
N SER A 418 -35.35 -14.89 -1.93
CA SER A 418 -33.91 -14.69 -1.75
C SER A 418 -33.22 -14.27 -3.06
N SER A 419 -33.68 -14.81 -4.20
CA SER A 419 -33.13 -14.51 -5.52
C SER A 419 -33.57 -13.12 -6.00
N ASN A 420 -34.82 -12.72 -5.77
CA ASN A 420 -35.32 -11.37 -6.03
C ASN A 420 -34.55 -10.33 -5.21
N PHE A 421 -34.45 -10.54 -3.90
CA PHE A 421 -33.68 -9.66 -3.01
C PHE A 421 -32.24 -9.49 -3.49
N LEU A 422 -31.57 -10.61 -3.82
CA LEU A 422 -30.21 -10.60 -4.36
C LEU A 422 -30.10 -9.83 -5.68
N MET A 423 -31.06 -10.02 -6.58
CA MET A 423 -31.11 -9.30 -7.86
C MET A 423 -31.30 -7.79 -7.66
N GLU A 424 -32.19 -7.36 -6.75
CA GLU A 424 -32.39 -5.95 -6.44
C GLU A 424 -31.13 -5.29 -5.87
N GLN A 425 -30.48 -5.95 -4.92
CA GLN A 425 -29.24 -5.46 -4.33
C GLN A 425 -28.10 -5.37 -5.35
N VAL A 426 -27.94 -6.35 -6.23
CA VAL A 426 -26.92 -6.32 -7.28
C VAL A 426 -27.20 -5.21 -8.30
N LYS A 427 -28.46 -5.02 -8.71
CA LYS A 427 -28.88 -3.89 -9.58
C LYS A 427 -28.63 -2.53 -8.92
N TYR A 428 -28.77 -2.44 -7.60
CA TYR A 428 -28.40 -1.23 -6.86
C TYR A 428 -26.89 -0.97 -6.93
N LEU A 429 -26.08 -2.02 -6.70
CA LEU A 429 -24.61 -1.93 -6.72
C LEU A 429 -24.04 -1.59 -8.10
N GLU A 430 -24.72 -1.91 -9.20
CA GLU A 430 -24.32 -1.49 -10.55
C GLU A 430 -24.21 0.03 -10.70
N ASN A 431 -24.98 0.79 -9.90
CA ASN A 431 -24.97 2.25 -9.92
C ASN A 431 -23.98 2.86 -8.91
N ASP A 432 -23.33 2.05 -8.07
CA ASP A 432 -22.31 2.54 -7.15
C ASP A 432 -21.02 2.94 -7.89
N GLN A 433 -20.40 4.03 -7.43
CA GLN A 433 -19.24 4.61 -8.09
C GLN A 433 -18.10 3.61 -8.29
N MET A 434 -17.86 2.74 -7.31
CA MET A 434 -16.74 1.81 -7.38
C MET A 434 -16.98 0.74 -8.46
N PHE A 435 -18.19 0.20 -8.57
CA PHE A 435 -18.51 -0.82 -9.57
C PHE A 435 -18.62 -0.23 -10.98
N LEU A 436 -19.06 1.02 -11.11
CA LEU A 436 -18.98 1.76 -12.37
C LEU A 436 -17.54 1.93 -12.86
N GLU A 437 -16.60 2.25 -11.96
CA GLU A 437 -15.16 2.30 -12.27
C GLU A 437 -14.63 0.92 -12.72
N LEU A 438 -15.05 -0.16 -12.06
CA LEU A 438 -14.66 -1.53 -12.46
C LEU A 438 -15.25 -1.93 -13.81
N TRP A 439 -16.51 -1.59 -14.06
CA TRP A 439 -17.18 -1.83 -15.34
C TRP A 439 -16.43 -1.15 -16.48
N SER A 440 -16.08 0.13 -16.33
CA SER A 440 -15.35 0.86 -17.37
C SER A 440 -13.98 0.23 -17.66
N LEU A 441 -13.27 -0.20 -16.62
CA LEU A 441 -11.96 -0.85 -16.77
C LEU A 441 -12.05 -2.21 -17.47
N LYS A 442 -13.09 -3.00 -17.17
CA LYS A 442 -13.35 -4.27 -17.85
C LYS A 442 -13.60 -4.04 -19.34
N HIS A 443 -14.36 -3.01 -19.69
CA HIS A 443 -14.66 -2.65 -21.09
C HIS A 443 -13.43 -2.13 -21.84
N GLU A 444 -12.58 -1.32 -21.20
CA GLU A 444 -11.30 -0.89 -21.78
C GLU A 444 -10.38 -2.08 -22.10
N GLN A 445 -10.41 -3.15 -21.31
CA GLN A 445 -9.64 -4.37 -21.58
C GLN A 445 -10.25 -5.19 -22.73
N SER A 446 -11.57 -5.25 -22.81
CA SER A 446 -12.32 -6.01 -23.84
C SER A 446 -12.36 -5.33 -25.21
N ASN A 447 -12.39 -4.00 -25.29
CA ASN A 447 -12.38 -3.26 -26.57
C ASN A 447 -11.07 -3.41 -27.36
N ASN A 448 -10.02 -3.96 -26.75
CA ASN A 448 -8.84 -4.41 -27.49
C ASN A 448 -9.05 -5.75 -28.22
N ASN A 449 -10.20 -6.44 -28.03
CA ASN A 449 -10.44 -7.81 -28.49
C ASN A 449 -11.81 -8.12 -29.18
N ALA A 450 -12.87 -7.30 -29.15
CA ALA A 450 -14.07 -7.46 -30.04
C ALA A 450 -15.10 -6.31 -29.89
N GLU A 451 -15.89 -6.05 -30.95
CA GLU A 451 -16.96 -5.04 -31.06
C GLU A 451 -18.31 -5.45 -30.39
N ASP A 452 -18.44 -6.66 -29.84
CA ASP A 452 -19.71 -7.18 -29.28
C ASP A 452 -19.90 -6.92 -27.75
N ALA A 453 -18.92 -6.29 -27.09
CA ALA A 453 -18.91 -6.12 -25.63
C ALA A 453 -19.55 -4.80 -25.13
N GLU A 454 -20.08 -3.94 -26.00
CA GLU A 454 -20.43 -2.55 -25.64
C GLU A 454 -21.65 -2.38 -24.71
N ASN A 455 -22.41 -3.43 -24.40
CA ASN A 455 -23.68 -3.33 -23.67
C ASN A 455 -23.85 -4.28 -22.47
N GLU A 456 -22.82 -5.03 -22.06
CA GLU A 456 -22.96 -5.96 -20.93
C GLU A 456 -22.52 -5.28 -19.60
N GLY A 457 -23.46 -5.15 -18.67
CA GLY A 457 -23.23 -4.72 -17.29
C GLY A 457 -22.25 -5.62 -16.53
N LEU A 458 -21.75 -5.13 -15.39
CA LEU A 458 -20.76 -5.88 -14.60
C LEU A 458 -21.35 -7.18 -14.05
N PHE A 459 -22.65 -7.19 -13.77
CA PHE A 459 -23.38 -8.31 -13.20
C PHE A 459 -24.46 -8.90 -14.13
N ASP A 460 -24.62 -8.40 -15.36
CA ASP A 460 -25.65 -8.85 -16.31
C ASP A 460 -25.72 -10.37 -16.49
N HIS A 461 -24.56 -11.02 -16.62
CA HIS A 461 -24.50 -12.47 -16.71
C HIS A 461 -25.10 -13.15 -15.47
N PHE A 462 -24.74 -12.67 -14.28
CA PHE A 462 -25.27 -13.19 -13.02
C PHE A 462 -26.77 -12.90 -12.85
N ILE A 463 -27.23 -11.71 -13.23
CA ILE A 463 -28.65 -11.33 -13.22
C ILE A 463 -29.44 -12.28 -14.14
N SER A 464 -28.94 -12.53 -15.36
CA SER A 464 -29.55 -13.47 -16.30
C SER A 464 -29.61 -14.90 -15.75
N GLU A 465 -28.56 -15.36 -15.08
CA GLU A 465 -28.55 -16.67 -14.43
C GLU A 465 -29.54 -16.78 -13.26
N LEU A 466 -29.76 -15.69 -12.52
CA LEU A 466 -30.77 -15.62 -11.45
C LEU A 466 -32.18 -15.60 -12.01
N GLU A 467 -32.46 -14.82 -13.06
CA GLU A 467 -33.77 -14.76 -13.72
C GLU A 467 -34.17 -16.14 -14.26
N GLN A 468 -33.25 -16.84 -14.92
CA GLN A 468 -33.49 -18.21 -15.38
C GLN A 468 -33.77 -19.15 -14.21
N PHE A 469 -33.02 -19.03 -13.11
CA PHE A 469 -33.24 -19.85 -11.92
C PHE A 469 -34.60 -19.61 -11.26
N ILE A 470 -35.04 -18.35 -11.17
CA ILE A 470 -36.37 -17.98 -10.69
C ILE A 470 -37.44 -18.59 -11.58
N GLN A 471 -37.31 -18.48 -12.91
CA GLN A 471 -38.26 -19.03 -13.88
C GLN A 471 -38.39 -20.56 -13.76
N ASP A 472 -37.28 -21.26 -13.55
CA ASP A 472 -37.26 -22.72 -13.35
C ASP A 472 -38.05 -23.10 -12.08
N ILE A 473 -37.82 -22.39 -10.97
CA ILE A 473 -38.55 -22.63 -9.72
C ILE A 473 -40.04 -22.31 -9.86
N GLN A 474 -40.39 -21.19 -10.50
CA GLN A 474 -41.77 -20.79 -10.73
C GLN A 474 -42.52 -21.83 -11.58
N THR A 475 -41.88 -22.34 -12.63
CA THR A 475 -42.45 -23.40 -13.49
C THR A 475 -42.75 -24.67 -12.69
N THR A 476 -41.84 -25.03 -11.78
CA THR A 476 -42.04 -26.17 -10.87
C THR A 476 -43.15 -25.90 -9.86
N LEU A 477 -43.20 -24.71 -9.27
CA LEU A 477 -44.25 -24.32 -8.32
C LEU A 477 -45.64 -24.37 -8.99
N ASP A 478 -45.77 -23.80 -10.19
CA ASP A 478 -46.97 -23.83 -11.02
C ASP A 478 -47.47 -25.24 -11.32
N SER A 479 -46.55 -26.20 -11.49
CA SER A 479 -46.91 -27.60 -11.75
C SER A 479 -47.61 -28.28 -10.56
N PHE A 480 -47.40 -27.77 -9.34
CA PHE A 480 -48.02 -28.28 -8.12
C PHE A 480 -49.25 -27.46 -7.68
N THR A 481 -49.34 -26.19 -8.07
CA THR A 481 -50.43 -25.28 -7.66
C THR A 481 -51.58 -25.19 -8.67
N LYS A 482 -51.35 -25.47 -9.97
CA LYS A 482 -52.43 -25.53 -10.96
C LYS A 482 -53.28 -26.78 -10.71
N PRO A 483 -54.61 -26.66 -10.55
CA PRO A 483 -55.47 -27.83 -10.40
C PRO A 483 -55.33 -28.71 -11.65
N SER A 484 -55.03 -29.99 -11.44
CA SER A 484 -55.18 -31.00 -12.47
C SER A 484 -56.58 -30.87 -13.07
N ILE A 485 -56.70 -30.84 -14.39
CA ILE A 485 -58.01 -30.87 -15.09
C ILE A 485 -58.84 -32.08 -14.62
N SER A 486 -58.20 -33.15 -14.11
CA SER A 486 -58.92 -34.27 -13.48
C SER A 486 -59.53 -33.91 -12.13
N ASP A 487 -58.88 -33.06 -11.32
CA ASP A 487 -59.34 -32.70 -9.98
C ASP A 487 -60.58 -31.79 -10.05
N THR A 488 -60.67 -30.93 -11.06
CA THR A 488 -61.86 -30.13 -11.38
C THR A 488 -63.01 -30.97 -11.94
N LEU A 489 -62.72 -32.04 -12.70
CA LEU A 489 -63.75 -32.96 -13.21
C LEU A 489 -64.33 -33.87 -12.12
N SER A 490 -63.52 -34.31 -11.16
CA SER A 490 -64.01 -35.10 -10.01
C SER A 490 -64.78 -34.30 -8.96
N GLN A 491 -64.72 -32.97 -9.00
CA GLN A 491 -65.59 -32.10 -8.19
C GLN A 491 -66.92 -31.74 -8.89
N LEU A 492 -67.07 -32.11 -10.17
CA LEU A 492 -68.27 -31.87 -10.98
C LEU A 492 -69.12 -33.13 -11.22
N THR A 493 -68.71 -34.28 -10.68
CA THR A 493 -69.48 -35.54 -10.59
C THR A 493 -69.79 -35.86 -9.14
#